data_AF-A0ABD2YBM9-F1
#
_entry.id   AF-A0ABD2YBM9-F1
#
_cell.length_a   1.000
_cell.length_b   1.000
_cell.length_c   1.000
_cell.angle_alpha   90.00
_cell.angle_beta   90.00
_cell.angle_gamma   90.00
#
_symmetry.space_group_name_H-M   'P 1'
#
loop_
_entity.id
_entity.type
_entity.pdbx_description
1 polymer ?
#
loop_
_entity_poly.entity_id
_entity_poly.type
_entity_poly.pdbx_seq_one_letter_code
_entity_poly.pdbx_strand_id
1 'polypeptide(L)'
;MLRSKFRNYLQAVVEKLAENAKLQGSTKLKKILLDSKDTVIESDVRSRMQPLKDHLASSINHLHSIFESHVFIACCRGYWDKKGRDILSFLENRAWYKGSRIAVSVLYDAFASQMQQLLGNSLQDRDLEHPRSIIEVRSILCKDAPNNGGNSFYN
;
A
#
# COMPACT_ATOMS: atom_id res chain seq x y z
N MET A 1 8.17 19.08 22.46
CA MET A 1 7.19 19.87 21.69
C MET A 1 7.44 19.86 20.18
N LEU A 2 8.68 20.00 19.69
CA LEU A 2 8.97 20.02 18.24
C LEU A 2 8.68 18.68 17.54
N ARG A 3 9.08 17.56 18.15
CA ARG A 3 8.82 16.19 17.63
C ARG A 3 7.34 15.87 17.45
N SER A 4 6.47 16.32 18.35
CA SER A 4 5.02 16.11 18.22
C SER A 4 4.43 16.96 17.10
N LYS A 5 4.83 18.25 17.01
CA LYS A 5 4.42 19.12 15.90
C LYS A 5 4.82 18.55 14.54
N PHE A 6 6.07 18.10 14.40
CA PHE A 6 6.55 17.47 13.17
C PHE A 6 5.72 16.25 12.77
N ARG A 7 5.44 15.34 13.72
CA ARG A 7 4.56 14.18 13.47
C ARG A 7 3.15 14.59 13.02
N ASN A 8 2.59 15.63 13.63
CA ASN A 8 1.27 16.14 13.24
C ASN A 8 1.28 16.71 11.81
N TYR A 9 2.33 17.45 11.42
CA TYR A 9 2.46 17.95 10.06
C TYR A 9 2.63 16.83 9.04
N LEU A 10 3.48 15.84 9.32
CA LEU A 10 3.61 14.65 8.47
C LEU A 10 2.27 13.93 8.30
N GLN A 11 1.53 13.75 9.39
CA GLN A 11 0.21 13.12 9.36
C GLN A 11 -0.77 13.91 8.48
N ALA A 12 -0.79 15.24 8.59
CA ALA A 12 -1.65 16.09 7.77
C ALA A 12 -1.30 16.01 6.28
N VAL A 13 -0.01 15.96 5.93
CA VAL A 13 0.45 15.74 4.54
C VAL A 13 -0.03 14.38 4.03
N VAL A 14 0.17 13.32 4.81
CA VAL A 14 -0.27 11.95 4.46
C VAL A 14 -1.79 11.87 4.27
N GLU A 15 -2.57 12.53 5.12
CA GLU A 15 -4.02 12.60 4.99
C GLU A 15 -4.43 13.32 3.70
N LYS A 16 -3.77 14.45 3.39
CA LYS A 16 -4.06 15.19 2.16
C LYS A 16 -3.71 14.38 0.90
N LEU A 17 -2.60 13.66 0.89
CA LEU A 17 -2.25 12.75 -0.20
C LEU A 17 -3.30 11.65 -0.38
N ALA A 18 -3.78 11.08 0.73
CA ALA A 18 -4.79 10.04 0.70
C ALA A 18 -6.16 10.55 0.21
N GLU A 19 -6.54 11.77 0.57
CA GLU A 19 -7.72 12.47 0.05
C GLU A 19 -7.59 12.75 -1.45
N ASN A 20 -6.45 13.30 -1.89
CA ASN A 20 -6.20 13.62 -3.29
C ASN A 20 -6.32 12.37 -4.18
N ALA A 21 -5.76 11.25 -3.74
CA ALA A 21 -5.88 9.96 -4.42
C ALA A 21 -7.31 9.39 -4.42
N LYS A 22 -8.26 9.96 -3.68
CA LYS A 22 -9.68 9.57 -3.70
C LYS A 22 -10.52 10.55 -4.53
N LEU A 23 -9.98 11.65 -5.04
CA LEU A 23 -10.74 12.60 -5.87
C LEU A 23 -11.12 11.97 -7.22
N GLN A 24 -10.24 11.15 -7.79
CA GLN A 24 -10.53 10.40 -8.99
C GLN A 24 -11.15 9.04 -8.65
N GLY A 25 -12.25 8.68 -9.32
CA GLY A 25 -12.94 7.41 -9.06
C GLY A 25 -12.09 6.18 -9.37
N SER A 26 -11.24 6.27 -10.40
CA SER A 26 -10.32 5.21 -10.86
C SER A 26 -9.18 4.91 -9.89
N THR A 27 -8.92 5.78 -8.91
CA THR A 27 -7.85 5.61 -7.92
C THR A 27 -8.40 5.22 -6.54
N LYS A 28 -9.72 5.11 -6.39
CA LYS A 28 -10.37 4.68 -5.14
C LYS A 28 -10.20 3.17 -4.94
N LEU A 29 -9.37 2.77 -3.99
CA LEU A 29 -9.17 1.36 -3.59
C LEU A 29 -10.48 0.61 -3.38
N LYS A 30 -11.45 1.21 -2.67
CA LYS A 30 -12.75 0.58 -2.43
C LYS A 30 -13.46 0.23 -3.74
N LYS A 31 -13.45 1.14 -4.72
CA LYS A 31 -14.09 0.91 -6.02
C LYS A 31 -13.35 -0.17 -6.80
N ILE A 32 -12.01 -0.08 -6.88
CA ILE A 32 -11.18 -1.05 -7.61
C ILE A 32 -11.44 -2.47 -7.09
N LEU A 33 -11.43 -2.63 -5.76
CA LEU A 33 -11.64 -3.93 -5.13
C LEU A 33 -13.09 -4.42 -5.25
N LEU A 34 -14.09 -3.54 -5.18
CA LEU A 34 -15.49 -3.88 -5.46
C LEU A 34 -15.66 -4.39 -6.90
N ASP A 35 -15.12 -3.65 -7.86
CA ASP A 35 -15.17 -3.99 -9.28
C ASP A 35 -14.36 -5.27 -9.61
N SER A 36 -13.50 -5.69 -8.68
CA SER A 36 -12.66 -6.91 -8.79
C SER A 36 -13.22 -8.10 -8.01
N LYS A 37 -14.34 -7.94 -7.29
CA LYS A 37 -14.88 -8.96 -6.37
C LYS A 37 -15.10 -10.31 -7.03
N ASP A 38 -15.67 -10.31 -8.23
CA ASP A 38 -16.00 -11.52 -8.99
C ASP A 38 -14.92 -11.88 -10.02
N THR A 39 -13.79 -11.16 -10.03
CA THR A 39 -12.72 -11.35 -11.00
C THR A 39 -11.81 -12.50 -10.59
N VAL A 40 -11.71 -13.51 -11.45
CA VAL A 40 -10.88 -14.70 -11.19
C VAL A 40 -9.42 -14.50 -11.62
N ILE A 41 -9.14 -13.54 -12.50
CA ILE A 41 -7.83 -13.37 -13.12
C ILE A 41 -7.03 -12.27 -12.42
N GLU A 42 -5.82 -12.57 -11.94
CA GLU A 42 -5.00 -11.60 -11.22
C GLU A 42 -4.57 -10.41 -12.08
N SER A 43 -4.30 -10.64 -13.37
CA SER A 43 -3.90 -9.58 -14.30
C SER A 43 -4.95 -8.49 -14.44
N ASP A 44 -6.23 -8.85 -14.36
CA ASP A 44 -7.34 -7.90 -14.46
C ASP A 44 -7.39 -6.99 -13.24
N VAL A 45 -7.17 -7.54 -12.04
CA VAL A 45 -7.07 -6.75 -10.80
C VAL A 45 -5.87 -5.82 -10.84
N ARG A 46 -4.71 -6.29 -11.35
CA ARG A 46 -3.52 -5.44 -11.54
C ARG A 46 -3.77 -4.32 -12.54
N SER A 47 -4.43 -4.61 -13.66
CA SER A 47 -4.82 -3.63 -14.67
C SER A 47 -5.73 -2.55 -14.06
N ARG A 48 -6.73 -2.95 -13.27
CA ARG A 48 -7.62 -2.00 -12.56
C ARG A 48 -6.92 -1.18 -11.50
N MET A 49 -5.83 -1.69 -10.93
CA MET A 49 -4.97 -0.96 -9.98
C MET A 49 -4.00 0.01 -10.67
N GLN A 50 -3.81 -0.08 -11.99
CA GLN A 50 -2.81 0.73 -12.72
C GLN A 50 -3.00 2.24 -12.54
N PRO A 51 -4.22 2.81 -12.63
CA PRO A 51 -4.41 4.25 -12.41
C PRO A 51 -3.99 4.70 -11.01
N LEU A 52 -4.23 3.87 -9.99
CA LEU A 52 -3.78 4.15 -8.63
C LEU A 52 -2.25 4.07 -8.55
N LYS A 53 -1.63 3.07 -9.17
CA LYS A 53 -0.17 2.93 -9.22
C LYS A 53 0.50 4.15 -9.87
N ASP A 54 -0.02 4.61 -11.00
CA ASP A 54 0.50 5.78 -11.71
C ASP A 54 0.36 7.05 -10.86
N HIS A 55 -0.79 7.22 -10.21
CA HIS A 55 -1.02 8.33 -9.29
C HIS A 55 -0.07 8.30 -8.08
N LEU A 56 0.18 7.12 -7.50
CA LEU A 56 1.13 6.95 -6.41
C LEU A 56 2.54 7.31 -6.87
N ALA A 57 2.99 6.81 -8.02
CA ALA A 57 4.30 7.13 -8.58
C ALA A 57 4.46 8.64 -8.79
N SER A 58 3.47 9.30 -9.41
CA SER A 58 3.49 10.75 -9.59
C SER A 58 3.55 11.51 -8.27
N SER A 59 2.81 11.06 -7.25
CA SER A 59 2.81 11.69 -5.94
C SER A 59 4.17 11.52 -5.24
N ILE A 60 4.76 10.33 -5.29
CA ILE A 60 6.06 10.02 -4.70
C ILE A 60 7.16 10.87 -5.37
N ASN A 61 7.15 10.96 -6.69
CA ASN A 61 8.10 11.81 -7.43
C ASN A 61 7.99 13.29 -7.00
N HIS A 62 6.76 13.78 -6.82
CA HIS A 62 6.56 15.15 -6.35
C HIS A 62 7.07 15.35 -4.92
N LEU A 63 6.81 14.41 -4.01
CA LEU A 63 7.33 14.45 -2.64
C LEU A 63 8.86 14.49 -2.64
N HIS A 64 9.51 13.71 -3.49
CA HIS A 64 10.96 13.69 -3.61
C HIS A 64 11.53 15.02 -4.12
N SER A 65 10.82 15.73 -5.01
CA SER A 65 11.28 17.03 -5.52
C SER A 65 11.25 18.16 -4.50
N ILE A 66 10.49 18.01 -3.40
CA ILE A 66 10.25 19.09 -2.43
C ILE A 66 10.81 18.79 -1.04
N PHE A 67 11.01 17.51 -0.69
CA PHE A 67 11.38 17.11 0.66
C PHE A 67 12.80 16.54 0.71
N GLU A 68 13.51 16.91 1.77
CA GLU A 68 14.73 16.25 2.21
C GLU A 68 14.51 14.74 2.39
N SER A 69 15.54 13.94 2.12
CA SER A 69 15.46 12.46 2.04
C SER A 69 14.74 11.82 3.24
N HIS A 70 15.05 12.26 4.46
CA HIS A 70 14.44 11.71 5.67
C HIS A 70 12.95 12.05 5.81
N VAL A 71 12.53 13.25 5.38
CA VAL A 71 11.12 13.67 5.38
C VAL A 71 10.38 12.96 4.27
N PHE A 72 11.00 12.83 3.09
CA PHE A 72 10.48 12.08 1.96
C PHE A 72 10.19 10.62 2.34
N ILE A 73 11.14 9.92 2.96
CA ILE A 73 10.97 8.54 3.42
C ILE A 73 9.82 8.45 4.43
N ALA A 74 9.78 9.36 5.41
CA ALA A 74 8.72 9.38 6.42
C ALA A 74 7.33 9.59 5.81
N CYS A 75 7.21 10.50 4.83
CA CYS A 75 5.98 10.73 4.08
C CYS A 75 5.57 9.50 3.27
N CYS A 76 6.48 8.86 2.53
CA CYS A 76 6.19 7.66 1.74
C CYS A 76 5.72 6.51 2.62
N ARG A 77 6.42 6.24 3.73
CA ARG A 77 6.03 5.21 4.69
C ARG A 77 4.66 5.49 5.32
N GLY A 78 4.42 6.75 5.73
CA GLY A 78 3.12 7.16 6.27
C GLY A 78 2.00 7.01 5.24
N TYR A 79 2.27 7.35 3.99
CA TYR A 79 1.29 7.24 2.91
C TYR A 79 0.97 5.79 2.57
N TRP A 80 1.98 4.94 2.50
CA TRP A 80 1.83 3.49 2.34
C TRP A 80 1.02 2.88 3.48
N ASP A 81 1.33 3.23 4.72
CA ASP A 81 0.59 2.78 5.90
C ASP A 81 -0.88 3.23 5.87
N LYS A 82 -1.16 4.44 5.38
CA LYS A 82 -2.55 4.90 5.20
C LYS A 82 -3.30 4.09 4.16
N LYS A 83 -2.66 3.70 3.05
CA LYS A 83 -3.28 2.81 2.04
C LYS A 83 -3.50 1.39 2.59
N GLY A 84 -2.57 0.89 3.40
CA GLY A 84 -2.75 -0.38 4.12
C GLY A 84 -3.95 -0.34 5.07
N ARG A 85 -4.12 0.74 5.83
CA ARG A 85 -5.33 0.95 6.66
C ARG A 85 -6.62 1.02 5.86
N ASP A 86 -6.60 1.69 4.71
CA ASP A 86 -7.76 1.70 3.81
C ASP A 86 -8.12 0.24 3.41
N ILE A 87 -7.14 -0.60 3.06
CA ILE A 87 -7.39 -2.02 2.75
C ILE A 87 -7.92 -2.79 3.97
N LEU A 88 -7.32 -2.63 5.17
CA LEU A 88 -7.80 -3.26 6.40
C LEU A 88 -9.30 -3.01 6.62
N SER A 89 -9.75 -1.77 6.41
CA SER A 89 -11.16 -1.39 6.58
C SER A 89 -12.13 -2.14 5.64
N PHE A 90 -11.62 -2.81 4.61
CA PHE A 90 -12.42 -3.61 3.68
C PHE A 90 -12.35 -5.12 3.96
N LEU A 91 -11.40 -5.58 4.79
CA LEU A 91 -11.18 -6.99 5.10
C LEU A 91 -12.17 -7.57 6.12
N GLU A 92 -13.07 -6.77 6.67
CA GLU A 92 -14.24 -7.30 7.38
C GLU A 92 -15.10 -8.18 6.46
N ASN A 93 -15.04 -7.96 5.14
CA ASN A 93 -15.76 -8.74 4.15
C ASN A 93 -14.82 -9.70 3.40
N ARG A 94 -15.02 -11.01 3.60
CA ARG A 94 -14.23 -12.09 2.96
C ARG A 94 -14.22 -12.04 1.43
N ALA A 95 -15.25 -11.49 0.80
CA ALA A 95 -15.31 -11.35 -0.66
C ALA A 95 -14.17 -10.49 -1.24
N TRP A 96 -13.47 -9.74 -0.39
CA TRP A 96 -12.41 -8.82 -0.78
C TRP A 96 -11.02 -9.45 -0.68
N TYR A 97 -10.87 -10.66 -0.13
CA TYR A 97 -9.56 -11.21 0.23
C TYR A 97 -8.64 -11.40 -0.97
N LYS A 98 -9.16 -11.94 -2.08
CA LYS A 98 -8.36 -12.15 -3.29
C LYS A 98 -7.88 -10.82 -3.88
N GLY A 99 -8.79 -9.89 -4.11
CA GLY A 99 -8.45 -8.55 -4.62
C GLY A 99 -7.49 -7.81 -3.69
N SER A 100 -7.69 -7.93 -2.38
CA SER A 100 -6.83 -7.30 -1.37
C SER A 100 -5.43 -7.88 -1.33
N ARG A 101 -5.23 -9.20 -1.51
CA ARG A 101 -3.89 -9.80 -1.64
C ARG A 101 -3.11 -9.16 -2.79
N ILE A 102 -3.76 -9.03 -3.95
CA ILE A 102 -3.16 -8.42 -5.13
C ILE A 102 -2.89 -6.93 -4.88
N ALA A 103 -3.86 -6.20 -4.32
CA ALA A 103 -3.69 -4.79 -4.02
C ALA A 103 -2.53 -4.52 -3.06
N VAL A 104 -2.33 -5.36 -2.04
CA VAL A 104 -1.19 -5.26 -1.11
C VAL A 104 0.14 -5.44 -1.84
N SER A 105 0.22 -6.41 -2.77
CA SER A 105 1.40 -6.60 -3.60
C SER A 105 1.66 -5.38 -4.48
N VAL A 106 0.64 -4.87 -5.16
CA VAL A 106 0.77 -3.69 -6.03
C VAL A 106 1.21 -2.46 -5.25
N LEU A 107 0.69 -2.25 -4.03
CA LEU A 107 1.13 -1.15 -3.17
C LEU A 107 2.59 -1.32 -2.76
N TYR A 108 3.00 -2.52 -2.34
CA TYR A 108 4.40 -2.80 -2.02
C TYR A 108 5.30 -2.47 -3.22
N ASP A 109 4.98 -3.00 -4.40
CA ASP A 109 5.76 -2.78 -5.62
C ASP A 109 5.82 -1.29 -5.97
N ALA A 110 4.71 -0.55 -5.84
CA ALA A 110 4.63 0.87 -6.14
C ALA A 110 5.51 1.71 -5.21
N PHE A 111 5.41 1.50 -3.89
CA PHE A 111 6.21 2.28 -2.93
C PHE A 111 7.67 1.86 -2.95
N ALA A 112 7.96 0.56 -2.88
CA ALA A 112 9.33 0.06 -2.82
C ALA A 112 10.11 0.40 -4.09
N SER A 113 9.55 0.15 -5.26
CA SER A 113 10.26 0.42 -6.53
C SER A 113 10.50 1.91 -6.73
N GLN A 114 9.53 2.77 -6.40
CA GLN A 114 9.69 4.22 -6.56
C GLN A 114 10.69 4.80 -5.57
N MET A 115 10.65 4.37 -4.30
CA MET A 115 11.64 4.79 -3.31
C MET A 115 13.04 4.32 -3.69
N GLN A 116 13.19 3.07 -4.15
CA GLN A 116 14.46 2.52 -4.60
C GLN A 116 15.00 3.25 -5.83
N GLN A 117 14.13 3.57 -6.80
CA GLN A 117 14.50 4.29 -8.01
C GLN A 117 15.01 5.71 -7.69
N LEU A 118 14.39 6.41 -6.74
CA LEU A 118 14.70 7.81 -6.44
C LEU A 118 15.90 7.96 -5.49
N LEU A 119 16.02 7.08 -4.49
CA LEU A 119 17.05 7.19 -3.45
C LEU A 119 18.27 6.29 -3.69
N GLY A 120 18.14 5.26 -4.53
CA GLY A 120 19.21 4.33 -4.85
C GLY A 120 19.93 3.80 -3.60
N ASN A 121 21.24 4.01 -3.54
CA ASN A 121 22.09 3.54 -2.44
C ASN A 121 21.86 4.27 -1.10
N SER A 122 21.13 5.39 -1.10
CA SER A 122 20.78 6.11 0.13
C SER A 122 19.60 5.49 0.87
N LEU A 123 18.84 4.59 0.22
CA LEU A 123 17.75 3.87 0.83
C LEU A 123 18.27 2.69 1.66
N GLN A 124 17.82 2.57 2.90
CA GLN A 124 18.23 1.48 3.79
C GLN A 124 17.14 0.41 3.85
N ASP A 125 17.51 -0.84 4.15
CA ASP A 125 16.55 -1.95 4.23
C ASP A 125 15.41 -1.67 5.20
N ARG A 126 15.72 -1.04 6.33
CA ARG A 126 14.72 -0.62 7.34
C ARG A 126 13.67 0.33 6.76
N ASP A 127 14.04 1.14 5.77
CA ASP A 127 13.15 2.13 5.15
C ASP A 127 12.11 1.47 4.23
N LEU A 128 12.36 0.23 3.79
CA LEU A 128 11.46 -0.63 3.01
C LEU A 128 10.69 -1.64 3.87
N GLU A 129 10.92 -1.70 5.18
CA GLU A 129 10.12 -2.53 6.08
C GLU A 129 8.62 -2.22 5.94
N HIS A 130 7.82 -3.29 5.88
CA HIS A 130 6.38 -3.17 5.76
C HIS A 130 5.78 -2.35 6.90
N PRO A 131 4.95 -1.33 6.59
CA PRO A 131 4.21 -0.63 7.63
C PRO A 131 3.30 -1.56 8.43
N ARG A 132 2.97 -1.15 9.66
CA ARG A 132 2.16 -1.96 10.60
C ARG A 132 0.86 -2.43 9.98
N SER A 133 0.15 -1.55 9.27
CA SER A 133 -1.12 -1.93 8.63
C SER A 133 -0.94 -3.01 7.57
N ILE A 134 0.16 -3.01 6.81
CA ILE A 134 0.43 -4.02 5.78
C ILE A 134 0.75 -5.37 6.40
N ILE A 135 1.51 -5.39 7.50
CA ILE A 135 1.77 -6.61 8.26
C ILE A 135 0.46 -7.22 8.76
N GLU A 136 -0.44 -6.39 9.29
CA GLU A 136 -1.76 -6.82 9.77
C GLU A 136 -2.64 -7.37 8.64
N VAL A 137 -2.71 -6.67 7.50
CA VAL A 137 -3.43 -7.15 6.31
C VAL A 137 -2.91 -8.53 5.90
N ARG A 138 -1.59 -8.70 5.81
CA ARG A 138 -0.97 -9.98 5.43
C ARG A 138 -1.32 -11.07 6.42
N SER A 139 -1.28 -10.78 7.72
CA SER A 139 -1.66 -11.74 8.78
C SER A 139 -3.10 -12.23 8.62
N ILE A 140 -4.06 -11.34 8.42
CA ILE A 140 -5.47 -11.69 8.17
C ILE A 140 -5.58 -12.55 6.90
N LEU A 141 -4.99 -12.08 5.80
CA LEU A 141 -5.07 -12.76 4.52
C LEU A 141 -4.38 -14.13 4.51
N CYS A 142 -3.35 -14.36 5.34
CA CYS A 142 -2.69 -15.66 5.47
C CYS A 142 -3.48 -16.64 6.34
N LYS A 143 -4.17 -16.17 7.40
CA LYS A 143 -4.99 -17.03 8.27
C LYS A 143 -6.17 -17.68 7.54
N ASP A 144 -6.73 -17.00 6.54
CA ASP A 144 -7.83 -17.51 5.72
C ASP A 144 -7.36 -18.09 4.37
N ALA A 145 -6.06 -18.34 4.18
CA ALA A 145 -5.64 -19.25 3.11
C ALA A 145 -6.26 -20.63 3.42
N PRO A 146 -6.95 -21.28 2.47
CA PRO A 146 -7.37 -22.66 2.69
C PRO A 146 -6.11 -23.42 3.08
N ASN A 147 -6.16 -24.03 4.27
CA ASN A 147 -5.17 -24.98 4.71
C ASN A 147 -5.28 -26.14 3.71
N ASN A 148 -4.65 -26.00 2.55
CA ASN A 148 -4.60 -27.03 1.55
C ASN A 148 -3.73 -28.08 2.22
N GLY A 149 -4.39 -29.06 2.85
CA GLY A 149 -3.79 -30.02 3.75
C GLY A 149 -2.53 -30.58 3.13
N GLY A 150 -1.40 -30.01 3.51
CA GLY A 150 -0.09 -30.57 3.27
C GLY A 150 -0.07 -31.81 4.14
N ASN A 151 -0.44 -32.93 3.52
CA ASN A 151 -0.20 -34.24 4.07
C ASN A 151 1.24 -34.26 4.57
N SER A 152 1.37 -34.44 5.88
CA SER A 152 2.59 -34.88 6.52
C SER A 152 3.09 -36.11 5.77
N PHE A 153 4.21 -35.97 5.07
CA PHE A 153 5.10 -37.09 4.82
C PHE A 153 6.51 -36.67 5.16
N TYR A 154 6.92 -37.12 6.35
CA TYR A 154 8.29 -37.45 6.65
C TYR A 154 8.83 -38.42 5.60
N ASN A 155 9.87 -38.02 4.88
CA ASN A 155 11.15 -38.71 4.67
C ASN A 155 11.92 -38.03 3.54
#